data_AF-A0A2H0L4I0-F1
#
_entry.id   AF-A0A2H0L4I0-F1
#
_cell.length_a   1.000
_cell.length_b   1.000
_cell.length_c   1.000
_cell.angle_alpha   90.00
_cell.angle_beta   90.00
_cell.angle_gamma   90.00
#
_symmetry.space_group_name_H-M   'P 1'
#
loop_
_entity.id
_entity.type
_entity.pdbx_description
1 polymer ?
#
loop_
_entity_poly.entity_id
_entity_poly.type
_entity_poly.pdbx_seq_one_letter_code
_entity_poly.pdbx_strand_id
1 'polypeptide(L)'
;MEQREQIDIIKEFGLEKLSDDQQVAQQQKIMEILDTRFIRQLVLRLSDDSFFERLFKSKTKKLNTLLAGDDQQAVISFIAKNIPDYPKIYRNITDDLKREMSGVLNIIKKKD
;
A
#
# COMPACT_ATOMS: atom_id res chain seq x y z
N MET A 1 -14.66 14.96 1.36
CA MET A 1 -14.04 13.72 1.85
C MET A 1 -14.39 12.62 0.86
N GLU A 2 -13.59 12.45 -0.19
CA GLU A 2 -13.72 11.27 -1.04
C GLU A 2 -13.19 10.09 -0.24
N GLN A 3 -14.08 9.12 0.00
CA GLN A 3 -13.83 7.94 0.79
C GLN A 3 -12.57 7.25 0.24
N ARG A 4 -11.50 7.19 1.03
CA ARG A 4 -10.64 6.01 0.97
C ARG A 4 -11.62 4.86 1.10
N GLU A 5 -11.72 3.97 0.10
CA GLU A 5 -12.18 2.62 0.39
C GLU A 5 -11.25 2.13 1.50
N GLN A 6 -11.66 2.28 2.76
CA GLN A 6 -10.92 1.76 3.89
C GLN A 6 -11.03 0.25 3.73
N ILE A 7 -10.02 -0.33 3.12
CA ILE A 7 -9.87 -1.77 3.03
C ILE A 7 -9.85 -2.27 4.47
N ASP A 8 -10.91 -2.98 4.84
CA ASP A 8 -11.00 -3.63 6.14
C ASP A 8 -10.03 -4.82 6.14
N ILE A 9 -8.81 -4.59 6.62
CA ILE A 9 -7.73 -5.58 6.62
C ILE A 9 -8.14 -6.84 7.39
N ILE A 10 -8.93 -6.72 8.45
CA ILE A 10 -9.37 -7.88 9.24
C ILE A 10 -10.25 -8.77 8.36
N LYS A 11 -11.23 -8.17 7.68
CA LYS A 11 -12.13 -8.90 6.80
C LYS A 11 -11.44 -9.41 5.54
N GLU A 12 -10.62 -8.58 4.91
CA GLU A 12 -9.97 -8.86 3.63
C GLU A 12 -8.94 -9.98 3.69
N PHE A 13 -8.30 -10.14 4.85
CA PHE A 13 -7.32 -11.20 5.10
C PHE A 13 -7.87 -12.34 5.98
N GLY A 14 -9.17 -12.32 6.30
CA GLY A 14 -9.84 -13.38 7.06
C GLY A 14 -9.30 -13.56 8.47
N LEU A 15 -8.91 -12.47 9.12
CA LEU A 15 -8.33 -12.45 10.47
C LEU A 15 -9.39 -12.54 11.58
N GLU A 16 -10.68 -12.50 11.24
CA GLU A 16 -11.83 -12.45 12.16
C GLU A 16 -11.86 -13.56 13.22
N LYS A 17 -11.16 -14.69 12.96
CA LYS A 17 -11.11 -15.85 13.88
C LYS A 17 -9.94 -15.80 14.87
N LEU A 18 -9.04 -14.83 14.73
CA LEU A 18 -7.92 -14.65 15.66
C LEU A 18 -8.39 -13.92 16.92
N SER A 19 -7.62 -14.03 18.01
CA SER A 19 -7.87 -13.19 19.19
C SER A 19 -7.61 -11.71 18.88
N ASP A 20 -8.18 -10.79 19.65
CA ASP A 20 -8.03 -9.34 19.43
C ASP A 20 -6.56 -8.90 19.33
N ASP A 21 -5.71 -9.37 20.25
CA ASP A 21 -4.26 -9.09 20.22
C ASP A 21 -3.59 -9.60 18.93
N GLN A 22 -4.02 -10.78 18.46
CA GLN A 22 -3.52 -11.36 17.22
C GLN A 22 -4.06 -10.61 16.00
N GLN A 23 -5.32 -10.18 16.01
CA GLN A 23 -5.90 -9.36 14.95
C GLN A 23 -5.12 -8.06 14.81
N VAL A 24 -4.91 -7.34 15.91
CA VAL A 24 -4.14 -6.08 15.91
C VAL A 24 -2.71 -6.30 15.41
N ALA A 25 -2.02 -7.31 15.94
CA ALA A 25 -0.63 -7.58 15.55
C ALA A 25 -0.50 -7.98 14.07
N GLN A 26 -1.42 -8.80 13.54
CA GLN A 26 -1.39 -9.21 12.14
C GLN A 26 -1.86 -8.08 11.20
N GLN A 27 -2.87 -7.31 11.61
CA GLN A 27 -3.32 -6.13 10.87
C GLN A 27 -2.20 -5.13 10.70
N GLN A 28 -1.45 -4.81 11.77
CA GLN A 28 -0.31 -3.89 11.70
C GLN A 28 0.75 -4.38 10.71
N LYS A 29 1.14 -5.65 10.78
CA LYS A 29 2.11 -6.24 9.85
C LYS A 29 1.66 -6.19 8.39
N ILE A 30 0.38 -6.49 8.14
CA ILE A 30 -0.18 -6.44 6.78
C ILE A 30 -0.19 -5.00 6.27
N MET A 31 -0.61 -4.03 7.08
CA MET A 31 -0.59 -2.61 6.71
C MET A 31 0.83 -2.13 6.39
N GLU A 32 1.83 -2.47 7.20
CA GLU A 32 3.23 -2.11 6.93
C GLU A 32 3.73 -2.66 5.58
N ILE A 33 3.38 -3.91 5.25
CA ILE A 33 3.74 -4.52 3.96
C ILE A 33 3.03 -3.81 2.81
N LEU A 34 1.72 -3.56 2.94
CA LEU A 34 0.93 -2.86 1.92
C LEU A 34 1.47 -1.45 1.68
N ASP A 35 1.73 -0.69 2.75
CA ASP A 35 2.26 0.68 2.67
C ASP A 35 3.64 0.70 2.03
N THR A 36 4.53 -0.23 2.42
CA THR A 36 5.87 -0.33 1.83
C THR A 36 5.80 -0.62 0.33
N ARG A 37 4.98 -1.59 -0.08
CA ARG A 37 4.79 -1.93 -1.51
C ARG A 37 4.15 -0.78 -2.27
N PHE A 38 3.17 -0.11 -1.67
CA PHE A 38 2.45 1.00 -2.26
C PHE A 38 3.37 2.20 -2.48
N ILE A 39 4.10 2.64 -1.46
CA ILE A 39 5.09 3.72 -1.57
C ILE A 39 6.11 3.41 -2.66
N ARG A 40 6.61 2.17 -2.73
CA ARG A 40 7.55 1.76 -3.79
C ARG A 40 6.94 1.92 -5.18
N GLN A 41 5.70 1.50 -5.40
CA GLN A 41 5.01 1.68 -6.68
C GLN A 41 4.78 3.16 -7.01
N LEU A 42 4.43 3.99 -6.02
CA LEU A 42 4.30 5.43 -6.21
C LEU A 42 5.63 6.05 -6.64
N VAL A 43 6.74 5.71 -5.98
CA VAL A 43 8.08 6.20 -6.33
C VAL A 43 8.46 5.79 -7.76
N LEU A 44 8.20 4.54 -8.16
CA LEU A 44 8.46 4.07 -9.52
C LEU A 44 7.64 4.85 -10.55
N ARG A 45 6.33 5.00 -10.33
CA ARG A 45 5.45 5.77 -11.22
C ARG A 45 5.83 7.25 -11.31
N LEU A 46 6.30 7.84 -10.21
CA LEU A 46 6.84 9.19 -10.21
C LEU A 46 8.22 9.29 -10.87
N SER A 47 8.89 8.18 -11.18
CA SER A 47 10.24 8.16 -11.77
C SER A 47 10.26 7.75 -13.25
N ASP A 48 9.23 7.08 -13.76
CA ASP A 48 9.23 6.42 -15.10
C ASP A 48 8.92 7.33 -16.31
N ASP A 49 8.67 8.62 -16.11
CA ASP A 49 8.47 9.57 -17.22
C ASP A 49 9.83 10.05 -17.78
N SER A 50 10.33 9.37 -18.80
CA SER A 50 11.67 9.54 -19.40
C SER A 50 11.79 10.76 -20.34
N PHE A 51 11.55 11.98 -19.80
CA PHE A 51 11.96 13.26 -20.41
C PHE A 51 12.42 14.32 -19.38
N PHE A 52 12.10 14.19 -18.08
CA PHE A 52 12.28 15.25 -17.07
C PHE A 52 13.13 14.87 -15.84
N GLU A 53 14.31 14.26 -15.99
CA GLU A 53 15.16 13.88 -14.84
C GLU A 53 15.44 15.02 -13.82
N ARG A 54 15.42 16.30 -14.23
CA ARG A 54 15.55 17.46 -13.32
C ARG A 54 14.27 17.76 -12.53
N LEU A 55 13.10 17.51 -13.11
CA LEU A 55 11.80 17.79 -12.51
C LEU A 55 11.32 16.62 -11.63
N PHE A 56 11.77 15.38 -11.91
CA PHE A 56 11.42 14.18 -11.13
C PHE A 56 12.13 14.04 -9.79
N LYS A 57 13.40 14.48 -9.69
CA LYS A 57 14.03 14.69 -8.37
C LYS A 57 13.16 15.57 -7.47
N SER A 58 12.36 16.50 -8.02
CA SER A 58 11.48 17.36 -7.22
C SER A 58 10.22 16.64 -6.72
N LYS A 59 9.59 15.78 -7.53
CA LYS A 59 8.33 15.12 -7.15
C LYS A 59 8.54 14.01 -6.14
N THR A 60 9.54 13.16 -6.33
CA THR A 60 9.89 12.11 -5.37
C THR A 60 10.42 12.72 -4.07
N LYS A 61 11.23 13.78 -4.15
CA LYS A 61 11.65 14.53 -2.96
C LYS A 61 10.47 15.15 -2.23
N LYS A 62 9.51 15.74 -2.95
CA LYS A 62 8.29 16.30 -2.37
C LYS A 62 7.43 15.23 -1.72
N LEU A 63 7.27 14.06 -2.33
CA LEU A 63 6.59 12.92 -1.71
C LEU A 63 7.30 12.51 -0.42
N ASN A 64 8.63 12.37 -0.42
CA ASN A 64 9.39 12.03 0.79
C ASN A 64 9.26 13.10 1.89
N THR A 65 9.27 14.39 1.53
CA THR A 65 9.04 15.49 2.47
C THR A 65 7.62 15.46 3.04
N LEU A 66 6.62 15.15 2.20
CA LEU A 66 5.23 15.04 2.65
C LEU A 66 5.01 13.81 3.53
N LEU A 67 5.65 12.67 3.22
CA LEU A 67 5.61 11.46 4.05
C LEU A 67 6.35 11.64 5.39
N ALA A 68 7.37 12.51 5.43
CA ALA A 68 8.07 12.88 6.65
C ALA A 68 7.29 13.92 7.49
N GLY A 69 6.29 14.58 6.89
CA GLY A 69 5.35 15.43 7.59
C GLY A 69 4.12 14.64 8.02
N ASP A 70 3.55 14.97 9.18
CA ASP A 70 2.31 14.34 9.65
C ASP A 70 1.04 14.81 8.90
N ASP A 71 1.20 15.49 7.76
CA ASP A 71 0.07 15.97 6.95
C ASP A 71 -0.39 14.91 5.92
N GLN A 72 -1.20 13.99 6.41
CA GLN A 72 -1.80 12.94 5.58
C GLN A 72 -2.67 13.49 4.45
N GLN A 73 -3.34 14.64 4.62
CA GLN A 73 -4.17 15.20 3.56
C GLN A 73 -3.33 15.74 2.40
N ALA A 74 -2.19 16.37 2.70
CA ALA A 74 -1.25 16.83 1.69
C ALA A 74 -0.63 15.66 0.91
N VAL A 75 -0.29 14.55 1.59
CA VAL A 75 0.18 13.32 0.95
C VAL A 75 -0.86 12.77 -0.03
N ILE A 76 -2.10 12.58 0.43
CA ILE A 76 -3.19 12.05 -0.42
C ILE A 76 -3.42 12.96 -1.63
N SER A 77 -3.51 14.26 -1.42
CA SER A 77 -3.75 15.24 -2.48
C SER A 77 -2.62 15.24 -3.51
N PHE A 78 -1.38 15.10 -3.06
CA PHE A 78 -0.22 15.00 -3.95
C PHE A 78 -0.24 13.72 -4.79
N ILE A 79 -0.56 12.58 -4.16
CA ILE A 79 -0.66 11.29 -4.85
C ILE A 79 -1.78 11.33 -5.86
N ALA A 80 -3.00 11.71 -5.47
CA ALA A 80 -4.16 11.78 -6.36
C ALA A 80 -3.91 12.67 -7.58
N LYS A 81 -3.20 13.79 -7.40
CA LYS A 81 -2.86 14.71 -8.49
C LYS A 81 -1.85 14.14 -9.49
N ASN A 82 -0.86 13.37 -9.02
CA ASN A 82 0.23 12.89 -9.89
C ASN A 82 0.02 11.45 -10.38
N ILE A 83 -0.77 10.66 -9.66
CA ILE A 83 -1.04 9.25 -9.91
C ILE A 83 -2.55 9.06 -9.68
N PRO A 84 -3.41 9.47 -10.63
CA PRO A 84 -4.86 9.40 -10.45
C PRO A 84 -5.37 7.94 -10.35
N ASP A 85 -4.62 6.97 -10.85
CA ASP A 85 -4.90 5.54 -10.75
C ASP A 85 -4.39 4.89 -9.44
N TYR A 86 -3.91 5.68 -8.46
CA TYR A 86 -3.40 5.16 -7.19
C TYR A 86 -4.35 4.22 -6.44
N PRO A 87 -5.70 4.39 -6.46
CA PRO A 87 -6.59 3.45 -5.75
C PRO A 87 -6.53 2.05 -6.36
N LYS A 88 -6.40 1.96 -7.69
CA LYS A 88 -6.23 0.69 -8.40
C LYS A 88 -4.87 0.05 -8.09
N ILE A 89 -3.82 0.85 -7.98
CA ILE A 89 -2.49 0.37 -7.56
C ILE A 89 -2.58 -0.26 -6.17
N TYR A 90 -3.21 0.42 -5.21
CA TYR A 90 -3.38 -0.11 -3.85
C TYR A 90 -4.16 -1.43 -3.85
N ARG A 91 -5.31 -1.49 -4.55
CA ARG A 91 -6.12 -2.71 -4.68
C ARG A 91 -5.33 -3.87 -5.29
N ASN A 92 -4.58 -3.64 -6.36
CA ASN A 92 -3.76 -4.68 -7.00
C ASN A 92 -2.72 -5.25 -6.02
N ILE A 93 -2.05 -4.39 -5.24
CA ILE A 93 -1.08 -4.82 -4.23
C ILE A 93 -1.76 -5.67 -3.15
N THR A 94 -2.95 -5.28 -2.71
CA THR A 94 -3.75 -6.06 -1.76
C THR A 94 -4.09 -7.44 -2.32
N ASP A 95 -4.56 -7.51 -3.57
CA ASP A 95 -4.90 -8.78 -4.22
C ASP A 95 -3.69 -9.69 -4.49
N ASP A 96 -2.54 -9.09 -4.84
CA ASP A 96 -1.27 -9.81 -4.96
C ASP A 96 -0.85 -10.41 -3.61
N LEU A 97 -0.89 -9.62 -2.54
CA LEU A 97 -0.54 -10.09 -1.20
C LEU A 97 -1.46 -11.23 -0.73
N LYS A 98 -2.77 -11.12 -0.98
CA LYS A 98 -3.74 -12.18 -0.67
C LYS A 98 -3.42 -13.49 -1.41
N ARG A 99 -3.03 -13.41 -2.68
CA ARG A 99 -2.63 -14.57 -3.48
C ARG A 99 -1.33 -15.20 -2.96
N GLU A 100 -0.33 -14.39 -2.62
CA GLU A 100 0.92 -14.86 -2.02
C GLU A 100 0.67 -15.61 -0.71
N MET A 101 -0.11 -15.03 0.21
CA MET A 101 -0.44 -15.65 1.50
C MET A 101 -1.21 -16.95 1.33
N SER A 102 -2.20 -16.98 0.42
CA SER A 102 -2.95 -18.20 0.09
C SER A 102 -2.05 -19.29 -0.51
N GLY A 103 -1.10 -18.91 -1.37
CA GLY A 103 -0.10 -19.82 -1.93
C GLY A 103 0.78 -20.45 -0.85
N VAL A 104 1.28 -19.64 0.09
CA VAL A 104 2.08 -20.12 1.22
C VAL A 104 1.27 -21.09 2.09
N LEU A 105 0.03 -20.76 2.44
CA LEU A 105 -0.85 -21.64 3.22
C LEU A 105 -1.11 -22.97 2.52
N ASN A 106 -1.32 -22.95 1.19
CA ASN A 106 -1.52 -24.17 0.41
C ASN A 106 -0.26 -25.05 0.38
N ILE A 107 0.93 -24.45 0.36
CA ILE A 107 2.20 -25.20 0.44
C ILE A 107 2.36 -25.85 1.82
N ILE A 108 2.04 -25.12 2.90
CA ILE A 108 2.11 -25.65 4.27
C ILE A 108 1.15 -26.84 4.42
N LYS A 109 -0.12 -26.67 4.03
CA LYS A 109 -1.14 -27.73 4.13
C LYS A 109 -0.87 -28.98 3.28
N LYS A 110 -0.06 -28.88 2.23
CA LYS A 110 0.32 -30.04 1.38
C LYS A 110 1.51 -30.83 1.94
N LYS A 111 2.20 -30.30 2.96
CA LYS A 111 3.32 -30.97 3.63
C LYS A 111 2.90 -31.76 4.87
N ASP A 112 1.67 -31.56 5.34
CA ASP A 112 0.99 -32.37 6.35
C ASP A 112 0.11 -33.44 5.67
#